data_AF-A0A4U2PXS6-F1
#
_entry.id   AF-A0A4U2PXS6-F1
#
_cell.length_a   1.000
_cell.length_b   1.000
_cell.length_c   1.000
_cell.angle_alpha   90.00
_cell.angle_beta   90.00
_cell.angle_gamma   90.00
#
_symmetry.space_group_name_H-M   'P 1'
#
loop_
_entity.id
_entity.type
_entity.pdbx_description
1 polymer ?
#
loop_
_entity_poly.entity_id
_entity_poly.type
_entity_poly.pdbx_seq_one_letter_code
_entity_poly.pdbx_strand_id
1 'polypeptide(L)'
;MNPNQALNYSMNQPFPHHQHTPHHIMVTPVDPYVVETLKSVIGKYVVLETTRGRIDGCVVDCKPDHVILDVYGKKFFVRICEIVWIMPT
;
A
#
# COMPACT_ATOMS: atom_id res chain seq x y z
N MET A 1 -27.79 10.23 -57.23
CA MET A 1 -26.74 9.68 -56.34
C MET A 1 -26.93 8.18 -56.28
N ASN A 2 -25.88 7.41 -56.61
CA ASN A 2 -25.97 5.95 -56.69
C ASN A 2 -25.92 5.34 -55.27
N PRO A 3 -26.95 4.62 -54.79
CA PRO A 3 -26.98 4.06 -53.44
C PRO A 3 -25.84 3.08 -53.14
N ASN A 4 -25.22 2.51 -54.19
CA ASN A 4 -24.09 1.59 -54.06
C ASN A 4 -22.76 2.27 -53.69
N GLN A 5 -22.65 3.60 -53.81
CA GLN A 5 -21.43 4.30 -53.38
C GLN A 5 -21.38 4.50 -51.86
N ALA A 6 -22.53 4.70 -51.19
CA ALA A 6 -22.56 4.97 -49.75
C ALA A 6 -22.14 3.75 -48.90
N LEU A 7 -22.46 2.53 -49.35
CA LEU A 7 -22.12 1.29 -48.64
C LEU A 7 -20.62 0.98 -48.65
N ASN A 8 -19.89 1.36 -49.71
CA ASN A 8 -18.46 1.08 -49.82
C ASN A 8 -17.60 1.98 -48.91
N TYR A 9 -18.05 3.18 -48.55
CA TYR A 9 -17.31 4.05 -47.63
C TYR A 9 -17.36 3.57 -46.17
N SER A 10 -18.35 2.76 -45.80
CA SER A 10 -18.52 2.28 -44.42
C SER A 10 -17.70 1.03 -44.09
N MET A 11 -17.23 0.29 -45.10
CA MET A 11 -16.52 -0.99 -44.92
C MET A 11 -14.98 -0.85 -44.83
N ASN A 12 -14.43 0.35 -45.09
CA ASN A 12 -12.97 0.57 -45.15
C ASN A 12 -12.41 1.37 -43.96
N GLN A 13 -13.10 1.40 -42.82
CA GLN A 13 -12.57 2.02 -41.61
C GLN A 13 -11.55 1.07 -40.95
N PRO A 14 -10.27 1.44 -40.81
CA PRO A 14 -9.33 0.65 -40.03
C PRO A 14 -9.77 0.66 -38.56
N PHE A 15 -9.89 -0.53 -37.98
CA PHE A 15 -10.20 -0.68 -36.55
C PHE A 15 -9.23 0.18 -35.72
N PRO A 16 -9.72 1.02 -34.80
CA PRO A 16 -8.83 1.81 -33.95
C PRO A 16 -7.95 0.83 -33.18
N HIS A 17 -6.64 0.94 -33.32
CA HIS A 17 -5.70 0.20 -32.50
C HIS A 17 -5.82 0.77 -31.09
N HIS A 18 -6.49 0.03 -30.20
CA HIS A 18 -6.59 0.42 -28.80
C HIS A 18 -5.17 0.32 -28.23
N GLN A 19 -4.52 1.45 -28.00
CA GLN A 19 -3.24 1.51 -27.32
C GLN A 19 -3.46 0.93 -25.91
N HIS A 20 -3.08 -0.33 -25.71
CA HIS A 20 -2.91 -0.88 -24.37
C HIS A 20 -1.81 -0.06 -23.71
N THR A 21 -2.21 0.93 -22.92
CA THR A 21 -1.28 1.63 -22.04
C THR A 21 -0.79 0.59 -21.03
N PRO A 22 0.53 0.34 -20.95
CA PRO A 22 1.05 -0.58 -19.96
C PRO A 22 0.77 0.03 -18.59
N HIS A 23 -0.19 -0.53 -17.86
CA HIS A 23 -0.36 -0.22 -16.45
C HIS A 23 0.88 -0.74 -15.73
N HIS A 24 1.76 0.17 -15.32
CA HIS A 24 2.90 -0.16 -14.48
C HIS A 24 2.37 -0.69 -13.14
N ILE A 25 2.52 -1.99 -12.91
CA ILE A 25 2.28 -2.59 -11.60
C ILE A 25 3.50 -2.24 -10.74
N MET A 26 3.32 -1.33 -9.78
CA MET A 26 4.33 -1.05 -8.78
C MET A 26 4.20 -2.08 -7.65
N VAL A 27 5.16 -3.00 -7.55
CA VAL A 27 5.26 -3.91 -6.41
C VAL A 27 6.17 -3.27 -5.38
N THR A 28 5.60 -2.88 -4.24
CA THR A 28 6.37 -2.36 -3.11
C THR A 28 6.37 -3.42 -2.01
N PRO A 29 7.54 -3.93 -1.57
CA PRO A 29 7.65 -4.92 -0.49
C PRO A 29 7.46 -4.29 0.91
N VAL A 30 7.11 -3.01 0.95
CA VAL A 30 6.92 -2.18 2.13
C VAL A 30 5.45 -1.78 2.14
N ASP A 31 4.83 -1.78 3.32
CA ASP A 31 3.49 -1.23 3.52
C ASP A 31 3.60 0.26 3.85
N PRO A 32 3.61 1.19 2.85
CA PRO A 32 3.97 2.58 3.06
C PRO A 32 3.01 3.28 4.04
N TYR A 33 1.72 2.95 3.97
CA TYR A 33 0.71 3.53 4.85
C TYR A 33 0.84 3.05 6.30
N VAL A 34 1.31 1.83 6.52
CA VAL A 34 1.60 1.32 7.88
C VAL A 34 2.81 2.06 8.45
N VAL A 35 3.87 2.23 7.67
CA VAL A 35 5.04 3.04 8.04
C VAL A 35 4.65 4.48 8.35
N GLU A 36 3.86 5.12 7.49
CA GLU A 36 3.38 6.50 7.68
C GLU A 36 2.54 6.62 8.96
N THR A 37 1.63 5.66 9.19
CA THR A 37 0.81 5.60 10.40
C THR A 37 1.70 5.51 11.65
N LEU A 38 2.66 4.58 11.67
CA LEU A 38 3.58 4.39 12.80
C LEU A 38 4.48 5.61 13.03
N LYS A 39 4.94 6.26 11.97
CA LYS A 39 5.68 7.53 12.07
C LYS A 39 4.85 8.65 12.68
N SER A 40 3.55 8.73 12.37
CA SER A 40 2.64 9.75 12.92
C SER A 40 2.39 9.62 14.43
N VAL A 41 2.70 8.46 15.01
CA VAL A 41 2.50 8.14 16.44
C VAL A 41 3.81 7.95 17.20
N ILE A 42 4.95 8.34 16.63
CA ILE A 42 6.23 8.39 17.36
C ILE A 42 6.06 9.26 18.61
N GLY A 43 6.55 8.76 19.74
CA GLY A 43 6.44 9.35 21.08
C GLY A 43 5.11 9.05 21.79
N LYS A 44 4.17 8.33 21.17
CA LYS A 44 2.89 7.94 21.77
C LYS A 44 2.88 6.47 22.14
N TYR A 45 2.06 6.13 23.13
CA TYR A 45 1.76 4.74 23.43
C TYR A 45 0.78 4.18 22.40
N VAL A 46 1.03 2.93 22.01
CA VAL A 46 0.18 2.19 21.09
C VAL A 46 0.04 0.76 21.57
N VAL A 47 -1.01 0.13 21.08
CA VAL A 47 -1.16 -1.32 21.13
C VAL A 47 -0.98 -1.87 19.71
N LEU A 48 -0.03 -2.78 19.56
CA LEU A 48 0.16 -3.55 18.34
C LEU A 48 -0.35 -4.97 18.58
N GLU A 49 -1.25 -5.43 17.73
CA GLU A 49 -1.51 -6.86 17.61
C GLU A 49 -0.62 -7.42 16.52
N THR A 50 0.16 -8.43 16.88
CA THR A 50 0.98 -9.17 15.92
C THR A 50 0.35 -10.53 15.66
N THR A 51 0.80 -11.22 14.62
CA THR A 51 0.46 -12.63 14.38
C THR A 51 0.77 -13.55 15.57
N ARG A 52 1.60 -13.11 16.53
CA ARG A 52 2.03 -13.85 17.71
C ARG A 52 1.49 -13.29 19.02
N GLY A 53 0.60 -12.30 18.96
CA GLY A 53 -0.04 -11.69 20.13
C GLY A 53 0.21 -10.18 20.26
N ARG A 54 -0.39 -9.63 21.33
CA ARG A 54 -0.40 -8.20 21.66
C ARG A 54 0.90 -7.71 22.29
N ILE A 55 1.36 -6.54 21.84
CA ILE A 55 2.46 -5.77 22.43
C ILE A 55 1.96 -4.35 22.71
N ASP A 56 2.33 -3.83 23.87
CA ASP A 56 1.97 -2.51 24.41
C ASP A 56 3.27 -1.74 24.65
N GLY A 57 3.38 -0.53 24.11
CA GLY A 57 4.55 0.29 24.37
C GLY A 57 4.54 1.63 23.66
N CYS A 58 5.54 2.45 23.96
CA CYS A 58 5.75 3.74 23.32
C CYS A 58 6.51 3.57 22.00
N VAL A 59 6.01 4.16 20.91
CA VAL A 59 6.72 4.15 19.63
C VAL A 59 7.93 5.07 19.70
N VAL A 60 9.12 4.51 19.52
CA VAL A 60 10.39 5.24 19.61
C VAL A 60 10.81 5.74 18.23
N ASP A 61 10.72 4.88 17.22
CA ASP A 61 11.13 5.15 15.84
C ASP A 61 10.50 4.09 14.90
N CYS A 62 10.45 4.38 13.61
CA CYS A 62 9.91 3.47 12.59
C CYS A 62 10.79 3.46 11.34
N LYS A 63 11.23 2.26 10.95
CA LYS A 63 11.94 1.98 9.70
C LYS A 63 10.98 1.37 8.67
N PRO A 64 11.38 1.22 7.39
CA PRO A 64 10.49 0.66 6.36
C PRO A 64 10.01 -0.77 6.64
N ASP A 65 10.78 -1.57 7.36
CA ASP A 65 10.54 -2.99 7.61
C ASP A 65 10.13 -3.32 9.06
N HIS A 66 10.41 -2.41 10.01
CA HIS A 66 10.11 -2.63 11.43
C HIS A 66 9.86 -1.33 12.20
N VAL A 67 9.15 -1.45 13.32
CA VAL A 67 8.95 -0.40 14.32
C VAL A 67 9.68 -0.73 15.61
N ILE A 68 10.15 0.31 16.30
CA ILE A 68 10.82 0.19 17.59
C ILE A 68 9.85 0.65 18.67
N LEU A 69 9.47 -0.26 19.57
CA LEU A 69 8.70 0.03 20.77
C LEU A 69 9.61 0.08 22.00
N ASP A 70 9.34 1.00 22.92
CA ASP A 70 9.82 0.94 24.30
C ASP A 70 8.73 0.32 25.18
N VAL A 71 9.05 -0.82 25.78
CA VAL A 71 8.18 -1.56 26.70
C VAL A 71 8.92 -1.64 28.04
N TYR A 72 8.56 -0.77 28.98
CA TYR A 72 9.16 -0.69 30.32
C TYR A 72 10.70 -0.61 30.30
N GLY A 73 11.26 0.24 29.43
CA GLY A 73 12.71 0.48 29.30
C GLY A 73 13.43 -0.54 28.40
N LYS A 74 12.72 -1.51 27.83
CA LYS A 74 13.27 -2.49 26.88
C LYS A 74 12.81 -2.15 25.47
N LYS A 75 13.73 -2.21 24.50
CA LYS A 75 13.42 -1.96 23.09
C LYS A 75 12.99 -3.25 22.39
N PHE A 76 11.86 -3.19 21.70
CA PHE A 76 11.33 -4.28 20.88
C PHE A 76 11.32 -3.83 19.42
N PHE A 77 11.88 -4.65 18.54
CA PHE A 77 11.91 -4.41 17.10
C PHE A 77 10.87 -5.33 16.47
N VAL A 78 9.72 -4.76 16.11
CA VAL A 78 8.56 -5.51 15.60
C VAL A 78 8.52 -5.35 14.09
N ARG A 79 8.57 -6.45 13.34
CA ARG A 79 8.45 -6.42 11.88
C ARG A 79 7.08 -5.90 11.48
N ILE A 80 7.04 -4.98 10.52
CA ILE A 80 5.79 -4.40 10.02
C ILE A 80 4.90 -5.48 9.39
N CYS A 81 5.48 -6.43 8.66
CA CYS A 81 4.73 -7.51 8.02
C CYS A 81 4.04 -8.48 9.00
N GLU A 82 4.36 -8.42 10.30
CA GLU A 82 3.72 -9.24 11.33
C GLU A 82 2.62 -8.48 12.09
N ILE A 83 2.40 -7.20 11.80
CA ILE A 83 1.39 -6.37 12.48
C ILE A 83 0.03 -6.61 11.81
N VAL A 84 -0.94 -7.01 12.62
CA VAL A 84 -2.33 -7.23 12.19
C VAL A 84 -3.14 -5.94 12.30
N TRP A 85 -2.99 -5.20 13.40
CA TRP A 85 -3.63 -3.89 13.59
C TRP A 85 -2.86 -3.02 14.59
N ILE A 86 -3.12 -1.72 14.52
CA ILE A 86 -2.53 -0.67 15.35
C ILE A 86 -3.67 0.09 16.04
N MET A 87 -3.66 0.13 17.37
CA MET A 87 -4.57 0.98 18.16
C MET A 87 -3.76 2.09 18.84
N PRO A 88 -3.92 3.36 18.43
CA PRO A 88 -3.39 4.49 19.16
C PRO A 88 -4.11 4.63 20.51
N THR A 89 -3.36 4.82 21.60
CA THR A 89 -3.91 5.10 22.95
C THR A 89 -3.67 6.54 23.38
#